data_AF-A0A822F431-F1
#
_entry.id   AF-A0A822F431-F1
#
_cell.length_a   1.000
_cell.length_b   1.000
_cell.length_c   1.000
_cell.angle_alpha   90.00
_cell.angle_beta   90.00
_cell.angle_gamma   90.00
#
_symmetry.space_group_name_H-M   'P 1'
#
loop_
_entity.id
_entity.type
_entity.pdbx_description
1 polymer ?
#
loop_
_entity_poly.entity_id
_entity_poly.type
_entity_poly.pdbx_seq_one_letter_code
_entity_poly.pdbx_strand_id
1 'polypeptide(L)'
;RSARVHQQIIEMYGRYPHRNHLLGRQSTPEEEEYLKTARNGFVRSVQTIQCPSSSILMPPDTSSTYPSLKILVLHGFHQNSNSLKRSAKKLFRELKGIATFYFANAPLPYNPTGEVKEQLLAAFGDGNLPEISYQRQWWNASKDSKIYHHLDVSLHYLDKLFKSDGPFDGVFGFAQGAALGGILCGLQPFGNI
;
A
#
# COMPACT_ATOMS: atom_id res chain seq x y z
N ARG A 1 10.54 16.45 8.44
CA ARG A 1 11.91 16.41 7.88
C ARG A 1 12.03 15.41 6.73
N SER A 2 11.76 14.11 6.94
CA SER A 2 11.85 13.08 5.89
C SER A 2 11.02 13.41 4.63
N ALA A 3 9.75 13.77 4.79
CA ALA A 3 8.87 14.10 3.66
C ALA A 3 9.41 15.18 2.70
N ARG A 4 10.09 16.21 3.23
CA ARG A 4 10.72 17.26 2.39
C ARG A 4 11.87 16.72 1.57
N VAL A 5 12.66 15.82 2.15
CA VAL A 5 13.78 15.17 1.44
C VAL A 5 13.25 14.27 0.33
N HIS A 6 12.19 13.51 0.59
CA HIS A 6 11.51 12.71 -0.44
C HIS A 6 10.98 13.58 -1.58
N GLN A 7 10.32 14.69 -1.25
CA GLN A 7 9.80 15.65 -2.22
C GLN A 7 10.93 16.23 -3.09
N GLN A 8 12.02 16.70 -2.49
CA GLN A 8 13.16 17.28 -3.22
C GLN A 8 13.78 16.31 -4.23
N ILE A 9 13.88 15.02 -3.88
CA ILE A 9 14.41 13.99 -4.80
C ILE A 9 13.47 13.80 -5.99
N ILE A 10 12.16 13.73 -5.73
CA ILE A 10 11.18 13.61 -6.81
C ILE A 10 11.17 14.87 -7.69
N GLU A 11 11.27 16.06 -7.11
CA GLU A 11 11.36 17.31 -7.86
C GLU A 11 12.63 17.38 -8.73
N MET A 12 13.76 16.88 -8.22
CA MET A 12 15.06 16.94 -8.91
C MET A 12 15.20 15.89 -10.01
N TYR A 13 14.74 14.66 -9.78
CA TYR A 13 14.98 13.52 -10.68
C TYR A 13 13.70 12.99 -11.34
N GLY A 14 12.52 13.49 -10.96
CA GLY A 14 11.21 12.95 -11.37
C GLY A 14 10.88 11.57 -10.78
N ARG A 15 11.81 10.94 -10.06
CA ARG A 15 11.72 9.57 -9.56
C ARG A 15 12.66 9.36 -8.38
N TYR A 16 12.72 8.12 -7.88
CA TYR A 16 13.67 7.69 -6.85
C TYR A 16 14.86 6.97 -7.51
N PRO A 17 16.04 7.62 -7.66
CA PRO A 17 17.17 7.04 -8.38
C PRO A 17 17.64 5.67 -7.85
N HIS A 18 17.57 5.48 -6.53
CA HIS A 18 17.99 4.23 -5.89
C HIS A 18 17.17 3.02 -6.37
N ARG A 19 15.93 3.24 -6.82
CA ARG A 19 15.06 2.17 -7.34
C ARG A 19 15.29 1.85 -8.81
N ASN A 20 16.12 2.61 -9.52
CA ASN A 20 16.30 2.47 -10.96
C ASN A 20 16.70 1.03 -11.34
N HIS A 21 17.73 0.48 -10.70
CA HIS A 21 18.18 -0.89 -10.94
C HIS A 21 17.07 -1.93 -10.73
N LEU A 22 16.34 -1.85 -9.62
CA LEU A 22 15.22 -2.75 -9.30
C LEU A 22 14.07 -2.66 -10.31
N LEU A 23 13.89 -1.49 -10.90
CA LEU A 23 12.83 -1.21 -11.88
C LEU A 23 13.33 -1.33 -13.33
N GLY A 24 14.54 -1.86 -13.55
CA GLY A 24 15.13 -2.01 -14.89
C GLY A 24 15.42 -0.68 -15.62
N ARG A 25 15.51 0.44 -14.89
CA ARG A 25 15.78 1.77 -15.44
C ARG A 25 17.28 2.04 -15.46
N GLN A 26 17.74 2.71 -16.52
CA GLN A 26 19.09 3.27 -16.58
C GLN A 26 19.17 4.53 -15.72
N SER A 27 20.22 4.64 -14.90
CA SER A 27 20.52 5.84 -14.11
C SER A 27 21.27 6.85 -14.96
N THR A 28 20.97 8.14 -14.79
CA THR A 28 21.78 9.21 -15.38
C THR A 28 23.09 9.41 -14.59
N PRO A 29 24.12 10.04 -15.17
CA PRO A 29 25.35 10.35 -14.44
C PRO A 29 25.12 11.16 -13.15
N GLU A 30 24.14 12.07 -13.17
CA GLU A 30 23.74 12.87 -12.00
C GLU A 30 23.07 12.01 -10.92
N GLU A 31 22.24 11.05 -11.33
CA GLU A 31 21.62 10.08 -10.44
C GLU A 31 22.68 9.17 -9.79
N GLU A 32 23.68 8.72 -10.54
CA GLU A 32 24.79 7.91 -10.02
C GLU A 32 25.64 8.68 -9.00
N GLU A 33 25.97 9.94 -9.29
CA GLU A 33 26.75 10.78 -8.37
C GLU A 33 25.98 11.08 -7.08
N TYR A 34 24.67 11.32 -7.19
CA TYR A 34 23.80 11.41 -6.04
C TYR A 34 23.83 10.14 -5.19
N LEU A 35 23.76 8.96 -5.80
CA LEU A 35 23.77 7.69 -5.08
C LEU A 35 25.08 7.43 -4.32
N LYS A 36 26.22 7.92 -4.81
CA LYS A 36 27.50 7.84 -4.10
C LYS A 36 27.53 8.71 -2.84
N THR A 37 26.90 9.89 -2.90
CA THR A 37 26.97 10.90 -1.83
C THR A 37 25.79 10.83 -0.85
N ALA A 38 24.69 10.20 -1.24
CA ALA A 38 23.46 10.14 -0.46
C ALA A 38 23.62 9.35 0.86
N ARG A 39 23.27 10.01 1.98
CA ARG A 39 23.31 9.42 3.33
C ARG A 39 21.94 9.07 3.91
N ASN A 40 20.87 9.31 3.15
CA ASN A 40 19.52 9.03 3.60
C ASN A 40 19.27 7.52 3.72
N GLY A 41 18.70 7.07 4.85
CA GLY A 41 18.47 5.64 5.11
C GLY A 41 17.63 4.93 4.04
N PHE A 42 16.61 5.60 3.47
CA PHE A 42 15.77 5.01 2.43
C PHE A 42 16.52 4.77 1.10
N VAL A 43 17.55 5.57 0.79
CA VAL A 43 18.37 5.39 -0.42
C VAL A 43 19.18 4.09 -0.34
N ARG A 44 19.51 3.65 0.87
CA ARG A 44 20.28 2.42 1.12
C ARG A 44 19.43 1.16 1.17
N SER A 45 18.10 1.28 1.20
CA SER A 45 17.15 0.16 1.37
C SER A 45 17.07 -0.81 0.18
N VAL A 46 17.79 -0.52 -0.90
CA VAL A 46 17.71 -1.21 -2.20
C VAL A 46 19.08 -1.65 -2.75
N GLN A 47 20.16 -1.47 -1.97
CA GLN A 47 21.50 -1.93 -2.37
C GLN A 47 21.53 -3.47 -2.33
N THR A 48 21.92 -4.07 -3.46
CA THR A 48 21.50 -5.39 -4.00
C THR A 48 21.73 -6.65 -3.15
N ILE A 49 20.71 -7.52 -3.13
CA ILE A 49 20.84 -8.93 -3.54
C ILE A 49 20.73 -8.94 -5.08
N GLN A 50 21.66 -9.57 -5.79
CA GLN A 50 21.68 -9.62 -7.26
C GLN A 50 20.59 -10.57 -7.79
N CYS A 51 19.81 -10.15 -8.79
CA CYS A 51 18.92 -11.03 -9.56
C CYS A 51 19.02 -10.68 -11.07
N PRO A 52 19.00 -11.65 -12.00
CA PRO A 52 19.23 -11.41 -13.42
C PRO A 52 18.04 -10.72 -14.09
N SER A 53 18.37 -9.87 -15.06
CA SER A 53 17.48 -8.97 -15.79
C SER A 53 16.32 -9.66 -16.53
N SER A 54 15.11 -9.15 -16.34
CA SER A 54 14.01 -9.28 -17.30
C SER A 54 13.65 -7.90 -17.85
N SER A 55 13.75 -7.75 -19.16
CA SER A 55 13.46 -6.53 -19.91
C SER A 55 11.97 -6.18 -19.88
N ILE A 56 11.64 -5.03 -19.31
CA ILE A 56 10.33 -4.39 -19.44
C ILE A 56 10.54 -3.04 -20.13
N LEU A 57 9.84 -2.82 -21.24
CA LEU A 57 9.93 -1.63 -22.08
C LEU A 57 9.43 -0.38 -21.31
N MET A 58 10.22 0.70 -21.37
CA MET A 58 9.85 2.02 -20.85
C MET A 58 8.95 2.77 -21.84
N PRO A 59 7.97 3.55 -21.39
CA PRO A 59 7.30 4.53 -22.24
C PRO A 59 8.12 5.83 -22.34
N PRO A 60 8.02 6.57 -23.46
CA PRO A 60 8.75 7.81 -23.69
C PRO A 60 8.09 9.03 -23.02
N ASP A 61 8.89 10.09 -22.89
CA ASP A 61 8.61 11.29 -22.09
C ASP A 61 7.81 12.39 -22.84
N THR A 62 7.06 13.17 -22.05
CA THR A 62 6.51 14.52 -22.30
C THR A 62 5.47 14.80 -23.42
N SER A 63 4.18 14.81 -23.06
CA SER A 63 3.29 15.99 -23.12
C SER A 63 1.97 15.67 -22.39
N SER A 64 1.54 16.52 -21.47
CA SER A 64 0.52 16.21 -20.46
C SER A 64 -0.91 16.19 -21.03
N THR A 65 -1.51 15.00 -21.12
CA THR A 65 -2.91 14.72 -20.75
C THR A 65 -3.03 13.25 -20.31
N TYR A 66 -2.30 12.86 -19.26
CA TYR A 66 -2.50 11.52 -18.70
C TYR A 66 -3.91 11.44 -18.08
N PRO A 67 -4.67 10.36 -18.37
CA PRO A 67 -5.94 10.13 -17.68
C PRO A 67 -5.71 10.04 -16.18
N SER A 68 -6.72 10.45 -15.39
CA SER A 68 -6.65 10.39 -13.92
C SER A 68 -6.32 8.98 -13.46
N LEU A 69 -5.28 8.82 -12.64
CA LEU A 69 -4.82 7.52 -12.15
C LEU A 69 -5.91 6.84 -11.32
N LYS A 70 -6.18 5.58 -11.59
CA LYS A 70 -7.13 4.74 -10.86
C LYS A 70 -6.42 4.00 -9.73
N ILE A 71 -6.57 4.49 -8.51
CA ILE A 71 -5.86 3.97 -7.33
C ILE A 71 -6.80 3.20 -6.42
N LEU A 72 -6.51 1.91 -6.18
CA LEU A 72 -7.17 1.10 -5.17
C LEU A 72 -6.66 1.45 -3.78
N VAL A 73 -7.56 1.68 -2.83
CA VAL A 73 -7.23 2.07 -1.45
C VAL A 73 -7.61 0.97 -0.47
N LEU A 74 -6.63 0.53 0.33
CA LEU A 74 -6.75 -0.55 1.32
C LEU A 74 -6.58 0.03 2.74
N HIS A 75 -7.60 -0.13 3.58
CA HIS A 75 -7.59 0.37 4.97
C HIS A 75 -6.75 -0.49 5.93
N GLY A 76 -6.47 0.03 7.13
CA GLY A 76 -5.75 -0.69 8.18
C GLY A 76 -6.63 -1.64 8.99
N PHE A 77 -6.02 -2.30 9.97
CA PHE A 77 -6.70 -3.16 10.94
C PHE A 77 -7.70 -2.36 11.78
N HIS A 78 -8.86 -2.95 12.10
CA HIS A 78 -9.96 -2.32 12.84
C HIS A 78 -10.54 -1.06 12.15
N GLN A 79 -10.33 -0.92 10.84
CA GLN A 79 -10.89 0.17 10.05
C GLN A 79 -11.87 -0.37 9.01
N ASN A 80 -12.47 0.56 8.28
CA ASN A 80 -13.17 0.32 7.03
C ASN A 80 -12.85 1.47 6.06
N SER A 81 -13.31 1.35 4.82
CA SER A 81 -13.15 2.35 3.76
C SER A 81 -13.53 3.76 4.23
N ASN A 82 -14.67 3.93 4.90
CA ASN A 82 -15.17 5.22 5.37
C ASN A 82 -14.28 5.82 6.45
N SER A 83 -13.81 5.01 7.40
CA SER A 83 -12.92 5.47 8.48
C SER A 83 -11.58 5.97 7.92
N LEU A 84 -10.96 5.25 6.98
CA LEU A 84 -9.72 5.71 6.33
C LEU A 84 -9.97 6.96 5.46
N LYS A 85 -11.06 6.98 4.70
CA LYS A 85 -11.43 8.12 3.86
C LYS A 85 -11.63 9.39 4.68
N ARG A 86 -12.19 9.28 5.89
CA ARG A 86 -12.33 10.39 6.84
C ARG A 86 -10.98 10.82 7.42
N SER A 87 -10.18 9.89 7.94
CA SER A 87 -8.91 10.21 8.60
C SER A 87 -7.88 10.83 7.63
N ALA A 88 -7.85 10.36 6.38
CA ALA A 88 -6.96 10.87 5.34
C ALA A 88 -7.67 11.79 4.32
N LYS A 89 -8.81 12.40 4.70
CA LYS A 89 -9.62 13.27 3.82
C LYS A 89 -8.81 14.36 3.13
N LYS A 90 -7.92 15.03 3.87
CA LYS A 90 -7.08 16.11 3.34
C LYS A 90 -6.18 15.58 2.22
N LEU A 91 -5.47 14.46 2.47
CA LEU A 91 -4.60 13.82 1.48
C LEU A 91 -5.35 13.51 0.18
N PHE A 92 -6.46 12.78 0.27
CA PHE A 92 -7.23 12.41 -0.92
C PHE A 92 -7.84 13.60 -1.64
N ARG A 93 -8.15 14.70 -0.92
CA ARG A 93 -8.62 15.95 -1.53
C ARG A 93 -7.52 16.63 -2.35
N GLU A 94 -6.31 16.75 -1.82
CA GLU A 94 -5.19 17.38 -2.54
C GLU A 94 -4.79 16.58 -3.80
N LEU A 95 -5.03 15.26 -3.81
CA LEU A 95 -4.67 14.38 -4.92
C LEU A 95 -5.79 14.18 -5.97
N LYS A 96 -6.96 14.82 -5.83
CA LYS A 96 -8.09 14.62 -6.76
C LYS A 96 -7.80 15.03 -8.20
N GLY A 97 -6.88 15.98 -8.40
CA GLY A 97 -6.45 16.39 -9.75
C GLY A 97 -5.54 15.36 -10.43
N ILE A 98 -5.02 14.38 -9.69
CA ILE A 98 -4.05 13.40 -10.16
C ILE A 98 -4.68 12.00 -10.25
N ALA A 99 -5.51 11.63 -9.27
CA ALA A 99 -6.01 10.28 -9.11
C ALA A 99 -7.47 10.21 -8.65
N THR A 100 -8.17 9.19 -9.14
CA THR A 100 -9.45 8.71 -8.63
C THR A 100 -9.22 7.54 -7.68
N PHE A 101 -9.77 7.64 -6.47
CA PHE A 101 -9.54 6.69 -5.38
C PHE A 101 -10.73 5.75 -5.15
N TYR A 102 -10.46 4.44 -5.22
CA TYR A 102 -11.44 3.37 -5.03
C TYR A 102 -11.20 2.70 -3.67
N PHE A 103 -12.09 2.93 -2.70
CA PHE A 103 -11.89 2.45 -1.34
C PHE A 103 -12.52 1.08 -1.14
N ALA A 104 -11.71 0.04 -1.04
CA ALA A 104 -12.18 -1.30 -0.75
C ALA A 104 -12.42 -1.50 0.76
N ASN A 105 -13.45 -2.27 1.11
CA ASN A 105 -13.64 -2.79 2.46
C ASN A 105 -13.07 -4.20 2.53
N ALA A 106 -12.30 -4.50 3.57
CA ALA A 106 -11.83 -5.85 3.80
C ALA A 106 -13.02 -6.81 4.03
N PRO A 107 -12.96 -8.04 3.51
CA PRO A 107 -14.10 -8.95 3.54
C PRO A 107 -14.38 -9.48 4.96
N LEU A 108 -13.38 -9.53 5.83
CA LEU A 108 -13.51 -10.11 7.16
C LEU A 108 -13.99 -9.06 8.18
N PRO A 109 -15.12 -9.28 8.87
CA PRO A 109 -15.47 -8.48 10.04
C PRO A 109 -14.48 -8.75 11.18
N TYR A 110 -14.22 -7.73 12.00
CA TYR A 110 -13.52 -7.93 13.26
C TYR A 110 -14.50 -8.54 14.27
N ASN A 111 -14.19 -9.74 14.75
CA ASN A 111 -14.99 -10.41 15.78
C ASN A 111 -14.04 -10.89 16.88
N PRO A 112 -13.84 -10.13 17.96
CA PRO A 112 -12.96 -10.54 19.05
C PRO A 112 -13.50 -11.82 19.70
N THR A 113 -12.62 -12.79 19.94
CA THR A 113 -12.93 -14.07 20.59
C THR A 113 -12.00 -14.33 21.76
N GLY A 114 -12.42 -15.19 22.70
CA GLY A 114 -11.62 -15.61 23.85
C GLY A 114 -11.20 -14.45 24.75
N GLU A 115 -9.94 -14.46 25.21
CA GLU A 115 -9.36 -13.49 26.14
C GLU A 115 -9.62 -12.02 25.72
N VAL A 116 -9.59 -11.71 24.42
CA VAL A 116 -9.81 -10.34 23.93
C VAL A 116 -11.26 -9.90 24.15
N LYS A 117 -12.22 -10.82 23.92
CA LYS A 117 -13.63 -10.55 24.17
C LYS A 117 -13.90 -10.38 25.66
N GLU A 118 -13.29 -11.23 26.49
CA GLU A 118 -13.40 -11.15 27.95
C GLU A 118 -12.82 -9.84 28.49
N GLN A 119 -11.67 -9.40 27.99
CA GLN A 119 -11.08 -8.11 28.34
C GLN A 119 -11.96 -6.93 27.93
N LEU A 120 -12.57 -6.97 26.73
CA LEU A 120 -13.52 -5.94 26.30
C LEU A 120 -14.76 -5.91 27.21
N LEU A 121 -15.31 -7.08 27.55
CA LEU A 121 -16.44 -7.18 28.47
C LEU A 121 -16.07 -6.70 29.88
N ALA A 122 -14.87 -6.98 30.37
CA ALA A 122 -14.40 -6.50 31.67
C ALA A 122 -14.18 -4.98 31.69
N ALA A 123 -13.69 -4.40 30.58
CA ALA A 123 -13.40 -2.97 30.48
C ALA A 123 -14.66 -2.10 30.29
N PHE A 124 -15.66 -2.60 29.56
CA PHE A 124 -16.83 -1.80 29.17
C PHE A 124 -18.15 -2.32 29.76
N GLY A 125 -18.20 -3.54 30.29
CA GLY A 125 -19.43 -4.17 30.79
C GLY A 125 -20.29 -4.78 29.68
N ASP A 126 -21.12 -5.76 30.06
CA ASP A 126 -22.06 -6.44 29.17
C ASP A 126 -23.20 -5.48 28.79
N GLY A 127 -23.05 -4.77 27.67
CA GLY A 127 -24.05 -3.81 27.17
C GLY A 127 -23.50 -2.43 26.78
N ASN A 128 -22.30 -2.04 27.22
CA ASN A 128 -21.64 -0.79 26.76
C ASN A 128 -20.42 -1.05 25.89
N LEU A 129 -20.34 -2.23 25.27
CA LEU A 129 -19.28 -2.52 24.32
C LEU A 129 -19.27 -1.43 23.22
N PRO A 130 -18.09 -0.89 22.88
CA PRO A 130 -17.99 0.03 21.76
C PRO A 130 -18.59 -0.62 20.52
N GLU A 131 -19.22 0.16 19.66
CA GLU A 131 -19.70 -0.34 18.37
C GLU A 131 -18.48 -0.79 17.55
N ILE A 132 -18.23 -2.09 17.50
CA ILE A 132 -17.10 -2.68 16.75
C ILE A 132 -17.57 -3.38 15.47
N SER A 133 -18.88 -3.44 15.23
CA SER A 133 -19.51 -4.11 14.08
C SER A 133 -19.04 -3.57 12.73
N TYR A 134 -18.63 -2.30 12.67
CA TYR A 134 -18.11 -1.66 11.47
C TYR A 134 -16.63 -1.97 11.20
N GLN A 135 -15.92 -2.55 12.16
CA GLN A 135 -14.48 -2.80 12.08
C GLN A 135 -14.21 -4.03 11.22
N ARG A 136 -13.18 -3.94 10.38
CA ARG A 136 -12.81 -4.99 9.43
C ARG A 136 -11.31 -5.22 9.45
N GLN A 137 -10.90 -6.37 8.92
CA GLN A 137 -9.51 -6.79 8.83
C GLN A 137 -9.24 -7.56 7.54
N TRP A 138 -8.02 -7.49 7.03
CA TRP A 138 -7.62 -8.24 5.83
C TRP A 138 -7.17 -9.67 6.16
N TRP A 139 -6.62 -9.87 7.36
CA TRP A 139 -6.32 -11.18 7.92
C TRP A 139 -6.34 -11.08 9.44
N ASN A 140 -6.37 -12.22 10.13
CA ASN A 140 -6.06 -12.29 11.54
C ASN A 140 -4.61 -12.74 11.72
N ALA A 141 -3.77 -11.94 12.37
CA ALA A 141 -2.39 -12.31 12.62
C ALA A 141 -2.30 -13.17 13.89
N SER A 142 -1.46 -14.20 13.89
CA SER A 142 -1.08 -14.92 15.12
C SER A 142 -0.45 -13.95 16.14
N LYS A 143 -0.43 -14.33 17.43
CA LYS A 143 0.18 -13.51 18.50
C LYS A 143 1.65 -13.13 18.19
N ASP A 144 2.38 -13.98 17.48
CA ASP A 144 3.76 -13.73 17.04
C ASP A 144 3.90 -13.08 15.65
N SER A 145 2.78 -12.72 15.01
CA SER A 145 2.71 -12.10 13.68
C SER A 145 3.33 -12.90 12.53
N LYS A 146 3.51 -14.22 12.69
CA LYS A 146 4.08 -15.09 11.66
C LYS A 146 3.05 -15.76 10.77
N ILE A 147 1.81 -15.90 11.24
CA ILE A 147 0.74 -16.57 10.52
C ILE A 147 -0.36 -15.57 10.23
N TYR A 148 -0.78 -15.49 8.97
CA TYR A 148 -1.86 -14.61 8.51
C TYR A 148 -3.10 -15.43 8.18
N HIS A 149 -3.91 -15.72 9.20
CA HIS A 149 -5.14 -16.49 9.03
C HIS A 149 -6.14 -15.74 8.14
N HIS A 150 -6.76 -16.46 7.21
CA HIS A 150 -7.77 -15.96 6.27
C HIS A 150 -7.27 -14.93 5.25
N LEU A 151 -5.95 -14.82 5.05
CA LEU A 151 -5.39 -13.96 4.01
C LEU A 151 -5.88 -14.38 2.61
N ASP A 152 -6.05 -15.67 2.37
CA ASP A 152 -6.60 -16.26 1.16
C ASP A 152 -7.98 -15.69 0.79
N VAL A 153 -8.86 -15.47 1.78
CA VAL A 153 -10.19 -14.87 1.57
C VAL A 153 -10.06 -13.43 1.03
N SER A 154 -9.12 -12.66 1.58
CA SER A 154 -8.84 -11.30 1.13
C SER A 154 -8.19 -11.25 -0.25
N LEU A 155 -7.27 -12.16 -0.55
CA LEU A 155 -6.65 -12.26 -1.87
C LEU A 155 -7.69 -12.63 -2.93
N HIS A 156 -8.57 -13.60 -2.65
CA HIS A 156 -9.66 -13.98 -3.56
C HIS A 156 -10.67 -12.84 -3.79
N TYR A 157 -11.01 -12.11 -2.72
CA TYR A 157 -11.84 -10.92 -2.85
C TYR A 157 -11.19 -9.85 -3.74
N LEU A 158 -9.89 -9.60 -3.55
CA LEU A 158 -9.16 -8.63 -4.35
C LEU A 158 -8.99 -9.08 -5.80
N ASP A 159 -8.68 -10.35 -6.08
CA ASP A 159 -8.64 -10.89 -7.44
C ASP A 159 -9.95 -10.62 -8.19
N LYS A 160 -11.10 -10.89 -7.55
CA LYS A 160 -12.41 -10.56 -8.13
C LYS A 160 -12.58 -9.06 -8.38
N LEU A 161 -12.14 -8.22 -7.44
CA LEU A 161 -12.22 -6.77 -7.55
C LEU A 161 -11.34 -6.23 -8.68
N PHE A 162 -10.13 -6.75 -8.86
CA PHE A 162 -9.26 -6.39 -9.98
C PHE A 162 -9.84 -6.83 -11.33
N LYS A 163 -10.50 -8.00 -11.37
CA LYS A 163 -11.17 -8.47 -12.59
C LYS A 163 -12.42 -7.68 -12.95
N SER A 164 -13.22 -7.26 -11.96
CA SER A 164 -14.48 -6.53 -12.21
C SER A 164 -14.27 -5.04 -12.41
N ASP A 165 -13.45 -4.44 -11.53
CA ASP A 165 -13.34 -3.01 -11.38
C ASP A 165 -11.94 -2.51 -11.77
N GLY A 166 -11.04 -3.38 -12.21
CA GLY A 166 -9.74 -2.98 -12.76
C GLY A 166 -9.83 -2.46 -14.21
N PRO A 167 -8.69 -2.27 -14.88
CA PRO A 167 -7.35 -2.27 -14.27
C PRO A 167 -7.18 -1.10 -13.28
N PHE A 168 -6.37 -1.31 -12.24
CA PHE A 168 -5.93 -0.25 -11.34
C PHE A 168 -4.48 0.13 -11.67
N ASP A 169 -4.19 1.43 -11.72
CA ASP A 169 -2.83 1.95 -11.99
C ASP A 169 -1.92 1.83 -10.76
N GLY A 170 -2.49 1.64 -9.58
CA GLY A 170 -1.72 1.45 -8.36
C GLY A 170 -2.57 1.15 -7.14
N VAL A 171 -1.88 0.80 -6.06
CA VAL A 171 -2.47 0.52 -4.76
C VAL A 171 -1.91 1.48 -3.71
N PHE A 172 -2.82 2.06 -2.92
CA PHE A 172 -2.49 2.81 -1.72
C PHE A 172 -2.97 2.00 -0.50
N GLY A 173 -2.11 1.79 0.47
CA GLY A 173 -2.46 1.04 1.68
C GLY A 173 -2.05 1.76 2.95
N PHE A 174 -2.79 1.53 4.04
CA PHE A 174 -2.44 1.98 5.38
C PHE A 174 -2.31 0.79 6.34
N ALA A 175 -1.24 0.75 7.15
CA ALA A 175 -0.96 -0.30 8.14
C ALA A 175 -1.13 -1.71 7.56
N GLN A 176 -2.13 -2.48 8.01
CA GLN A 176 -2.44 -3.81 7.46
C GLN A 176 -2.70 -3.76 5.93
N GLY A 177 -3.42 -2.76 5.44
CA GLY A 177 -3.63 -2.55 4.01
C GLY A 177 -2.35 -2.17 3.25
N ALA A 178 -1.36 -1.54 3.91
CA ALA A 178 -0.06 -1.25 3.31
C ALA A 178 0.77 -2.52 3.13
N ALA A 179 0.79 -3.38 4.15
CA ALA A 179 1.41 -4.70 4.06
C ALA A 179 0.72 -5.56 2.98
N LEU A 180 -0.62 -5.51 2.88
CA LEU A 180 -1.35 -6.16 1.79
C LEU A 180 -0.90 -5.62 0.43
N GLY A 181 -0.84 -4.31 0.25
CA GLY A 181 -0.36 -3.69 -0.99
C GLY A 181 1.03 -4.17 -1.39
N GLY A 182 1.93 -4.36 -0.41
CA GLY A 182 3.25 -4.98 -0.66
C GLY A 182 3.14 -6.42 -1.17
N ILE A 183 2.27 -7.24 -0.57
CA ILE A 183 1.98 -8.60 -1.03
C ILE A 183 1.42 -8.58 -2.47
N LEU A 184 0.46 -7.71 -2.78
CA LEU A 184 -0.12 -7.61 -4.11
C LEU A 184 0.95 -7.26 -5.16
N CYS A 185 1.81 -6.28 -4.87
CA CYS A 185 2.93 -5.92 -5.75
C CYS A 185 3.92 -7.08 -5.94
N GLY A 186 4.13 -7.90 -4.90
CA GLY A 186 4.97 -9.10 -5.01
C GLY A 186 4.33 -10.24 -5.81
N LEU A 187 3.00 -10.31 -5.86
CA LEU A 187 2.24 -11.32 -6.60
C LEU A 187 2.02 -10.95 -8.07
N GLN A 188 2.02 -9.66 -8.40
CA GLN A 188 1.76 -9.13 -9.75
C GLN A 188 2.64 -9.78 -10.86
N PRO A 189 3.96 -10.02 -10.68
CA PRO A 189 4.77 -10.69 -11.71
C PRO A 189 4.34 -12.12 -12.04
N PHE A 190 3.56 -12.77 -11.16
CA PHE A 190 3.10 -14.15 -11.33
C PHE A 190 1.69 -14.24 -11.91
N GLY A 191 1.10 -13.12 -12.35
CA GLY A 191 -0.22 -13.08 -12.98
C GLY A 191 -1.39 -13.38 -12.04
N ASN A 192 -1.16 -13.33 -10.72
CA ASN A 192 -2.18 -13.65 -9.72
C ASN A 192 -3.09 -12.48 -9.37
N ILE A 193 -2.76 -11.25 -9.80
CA ILE A 193 -3.52 -10.00 -9.59
C ILE A 193 -3.03 -8.95 -10.61
#